data_AF-A0A8T7KR85-F1
#
_entry.id   AF-A0A8T7KR85-F1
#
_cell.length_a   1.000
_cell.length_b   1.000
_cell.length_c   1.000
_cell.angle_alpha   90.00
_cell.angle_beta   90.00
_cell.angle_gamma   90.00
#
_symmetry.space_group_name_H-M   'P 1'
#
loop_
_entity.id
_entity.type
_entity.pdbx_description
1 polymer ?
#
loop_
_entity_poly.entity_id
_entity_poly.type
_entity_poly.pdbx_seq_one_letter_code
_entity_poly.pdbx_strand_id
1 'polypeptide(L)'
;MESLATIFRLVLGGLLLDARVYRAQRESTVGVQRALVVVLLVGLSVGLAAWIGDIGEYLTQPDPQATRDTLYAGLTAMPWFGQLAAESPDVVTAFEQLFADPANFSLTANPLAGAPGILLTPLVGLVSWLIGGSVAHIAARAFGGTARYGQTLACTGLAAGANLLGLVQIVPYAEQIPGGLWLSASLLGLLASYVAVREAHQLAPWRSFWAVLIGPLLAGVLIIGLYCCVVFVFAGALSSFPVGGGR
;
A
#
# COMPACT_ATOMS: atom_id res chain seq x y z
N MET A 1 3.20 20.00 25.94
CA MET A 1 3.74 18.87 25.16
C MET A 1 3.02 17.63 25.61
N GLU A 2 2.28 16.96 24.72
CA GLU A 2 1.63 15.69 25.08
C GLU A 2 2.69 14.60 25.28
N SER A 3 2.46 13.72 26.25
CA SER A 3 3.38 12.59 26.50
C SER A 3 3.27 11.57 25.37
N LEU A 4 4.40 11.02 24.92
CA LEU A 4 4.46 9.90 23.98
C LEU A 4 3.60 8.71 24.43
N ALA A 5 3.47 8.50 25.75
CA ALA A 5 2.63 7.46 26.32
C ALA A 5 1.14 7.66 25.98
N THR A 6 0.67 8.91 25.89
CA THR A 6 -0.72 9.23 25.51
C THR A 6 -0.96 8.86 24.06
N ILE A 7 -0.05 9.23 23.17
CA ILE A 7 -0.15 8.92 21.74
C ILE A 7 -0.13 7.41 21.55
N PHE A 8 0.80 6.70 22.19
CA PHE A 8 0.88 5.25 22.10
C PHE A 8 -0.42 4.56 22.55
N ARG A 9 -1.03 5.02 23.65
CA ARG A 9 -2.34 4.54 24.10
C ARG A 9 -3.46 4.80 23.09
N LEU A 10 -3.45 5.96 22.42
CA LEU A 10 -4.42 6.25 21.36
C LEU A 10 -4.26 5.31 20.17
N VAL A 11 -3.03 5.10 19.73
CA VAL A 11 -2.71 4.20 18.61
C VAL A 11 -3.16 2.77 18.93
N LEU A 12 -2.79 2.25 20.12
CA LEU A 12 -3.22 0.92 20.57
C LEU A 12 -4.74 0.83 20.76
N GLY A 13 -5.37 1.88 21.29
CA GLY A 13 -6.83 1.94 21.42
C GLY A 13 -7.53 1.86 20.07
N GLY A 14 -6.97 2.49 19.03
CA GLY A 14 -7.44 2.36 17.66
C GLY A 14 -7.25 0.95 17.09
N LEU A 15 -6.05 0.37 17.27
CA LEU A 15 -5.73 -0.99 16.83
C LEU A 15 -6.63 -2.05 17.49
N LEU A 16 -6.92 -1.90 18.78
CA LEU A 16 -7.73 -2.81 19.57
C LEU A 16 -9.24 -2.47 19.54
N LEU A 17 -9.64 -1.47 18.74
CA LEU A 17 -11.03 -1.05 18.57
C LEU A 17 -11.74 -0.64 19.89
N ASP A 18 -11.01 -0.05 20.84
CA ASP A 18 -11.57 0.37 22.13
C ASP A 18 -12.48 1.60 21.97
N ALA A 19 -13.79 1.36 21.96
CA ALA A 19 -14.82 2.40 21.85
C ALA A 19 -14.66 3.55 22.87
N ARG A 20 -14.08 3.30 24.06
CA ARG A 20 -13.85 4.35 25.07
C ARG A 20 -12.85 5.38 24.57
N VAL A 21 -11.81 4.92 23.88
CA VAL A 21 -10.77 5.78 23.31
C VAL A 21 -11.35 6.64 22.18
N TYR A 22 -12.19 6.07 21.32
CA TYR A 22 -12.90 6.82 20.28
C TYR A 22 -13.81 7.91 20.85
N ARG A 23 -14.59 7.60 21.91
CA ARG A 23 -15.44 8.61 22.59
C ARG A 23 -14.61 9.72 23.22
N ALA A 24 -13.56 9.38 23.94
CA ALA A 24 -12.65 10.37 24.55
C ALA A 24 -12.01 11.27 23.48
N GLN A 25 -11.68 10.71 22.32
CA GLN A 25 -11.11 11.44 21.19
C GLN A 25 -12.13 12.36 20.51
N ARG A 26 -13.39 11.94 20.39
CA ARG A 26 -14.52 12.75 19.89
C ARG A 26 -14.78 13.99 20.75
N GLU A 27 -14.65 13.85 22.07
CA GLU A 27 -14.93 14.90 23.05
C GLU A 27 -13.74 15.85 23.25
N SER A 28 -12.54 15.47 22.78
CA SER A 28 -11.33 16.28 22.91
C SER A 28 -11.35 17.52 22.02
N THR A 29 -11.03 18.68 22.59
CA THR A 29 -10.86 19.95 21.86
C THR A 29 -9.66 19.93 20.91
N VAL A 30 -8.66 19.10 21.20
CA VAL A 30 -7.44 18.90 20.40
C VAL A 30 -7.44 17.56 19.65
N GLY A 31 -8.60 16.92 19.49
CA GLY A 31 -8.73 15.59 18.89
C GLY A 31 -8.19 15.49 17.45
N VAL A 32 -8.38 16.53 16.64
CA VAL A 32 -7.85 16.56 15.25
C VAL A 32 -6.33 16.63 15.24
N GLN A 33 -5.73 17.45 16.11
CA GLN A 33 -4.28 17.55 16.22
C GLN A 33 -3.67 16.22 16.66
N ARG A 34 -4.30 15.55 17.64
CA ARG A 34 -3.90 14.20 18.08
C ARG A 34 -3.99 13.18 16.96
N ALA A 35 -5.09 13.18 16.21
CA ALA A 35 -5.27 12.31 15.05
C ALA A 35 -4.19 12.54 14.00
N LEU A 36 -3.86 13.79 13.68
CA LEU A 36 -2.78 14.13 12.76
C LEU A 36 -1.44 13.58 13.24
N VAL A 37 -1.10 13.77 14.52
CA VAL A 37 0.14 13.24 15.10
C VAL A 37 0.17 11.71 15.06
N VAL A 38 -0.95 11.04 15.36
CA VAL A 38 -1.09 9.59 15.27
C VAL A 38 -0.84 9.09 13.84
N VAL A 39 -1.51 9.69 12.84
CA VAL A 39 -1.36 9.31 11.42
C VAL A 39 0.09 9.48 10.96
N LEU A 40 0.71 10.61 11.31
CA LEU A 40 2.11 10.88 10.95
C LEU A 40 3.08 9.90 11.60
N LEU A 41 2.95 9.65 12.91
CA LEU A 41 3.86 8.75 13.62
C LEU A 41 3.71 7.30 13.16
N VAL A 42 2.48 6.84 12.95
CA VAL A 42 2.26 5.49 12.43
C VAL A 42 2.79 5.39 11.00
N GLY A 43 2.48 6.35 10.14
CA GLY A 43 2.97 6.35 8.75
C GLY A 43 4.50 6.40 8.67
N LEU A 44 5.16 7.20 9.52
CA LEU A 44 6.61 7.24 9.60
C LEU A 44 7.20 5.91 10.09
N SER A 45 6.58 5.32 11.12
CA SER A 45 7.04 4.04 11.68
C SER A 45 6.92 2.90 10.66
N VAL A 46 5.82 2.87 9.92
CA VAL A 46 5.58 1.88 8.84
C VAL A 46 6.54 2.13 7.67
N GLY A 47 6.74 3.38 7.24
CA GLY A 47 7.69 3.70 6.18
C GLY A 47 9.13 3.33 6.53
N LEU A 48 9.53 3.53 7.80
CA LEU A 48 10.83 3.10 8.30
C LEU A 48 10.93 1.58 8.36
N ALA A 49 9.88 0.89 8.82
CA ALA A 49 9.81 -0.56 8.86
C ALA A 49 9.98 -1.18 7.46
N ALA A 50 9.26 -0.67 6.46
CA ALA A 50 9.38 -1.09 5.07
C ALA A 50 10.80 -0.92 4.54
N TRP A 51 11.41 0.26 4.77
CA TRP A 51 12.78 0.51 4.32
C TRP A 51 13.82 -0.40 4.98
N ILE A 52 13.65 -0.75 6.26
CA ILE A 52 14.49 -1.75 6.93
C ILE A 52 14.30 -3.12 6.29
N GLY A 53 13.06 -3.49 5.95
CA GLY A 53 12.73 -4.68 5.17
C GLY A 53 13.48 -4.72 3.85
N ASP A 54 13.41 -3.65 3.07
CA ASP A 54 14.10 -3.51 1.76
C ASP A 54 15.62 -3.71 1.89
N ILE A 55 16.23 -3.14 2.93
CA ILE A 55 17.66 -3.37 3.22
C ILE A 55 17.91 -4.84 3.53
N GLY A 56 17.07 -5.45 4.36
CA GLY A 56 17.18 -6.85 4.69
C GLY A 56 17.08 -7.75 3.46
N GLU A 57 16.10 -7.50 2.58
CA GLU A 57 15.95 -8.22 1.30
C GLU A 57 17.17 -8.06 0.41
N TYR A 58 17.70 -6.83 0.30
CA TYR A 58 18.89 -6.52 -0.47
C TYR A 58 20.14 -7.24 0.07
N LEU A 59 20.25 -7.41 1.38
CA LEU A 59 21.38 -8.11 2.03
C LEU A 59 21.25 -9.63 1.97
N THR A 60 20.03 -10.17 1.91
CA THR A 60 19.78 -11.62 1.85
C THR A 60 19.64 -12.15 0.44
N GLN A 61 19.66 -11.30 -0.58
CA GLN A 61 19.60 -11.75 -1.97
C GLN A 61 20.84 -12.59 -2.35
N PRO A 62 20.68 -13.61 -3.20
CA PRO A 62 21.81 -14.36 -3.73
C PRO A 62 22.74 -13.45 -4.54
N ASP A 63 24.03 -13.78 -4.56
CA ASP A 63 25.04 -13.04 -5.32
C ASP A 63 24.59 -12.93 -6.81
N PRO A 64 24.45 -11.70 -7.35
CA PRO A 64 24.05 -11.51 -8.74
C PRO A 64 25.00 -12.17 -9.73
N GLN A 65 26.30 -12.25 -9.41
CA GLN A 65 27.29 -12.93 -10.25
C GLN A 65 27.05 -14.43 -10.28
N ALA A 66 26.93 -15.06 -9.10
CA ALA A 66 26.64 -16.49 -9.00
C ALA A 66 25.32 -16.86 -9.69
N THR A 67 24.30 -16.00 -9.58
CA THR A 67 23.00 -16.19 -10.24
C THR A 67 23.14 -16.11 -11.76
N ARG A 68 23.81 -15.07 -12.26
CA ARG A 68 24.13 -14.88 -13.69
C ARG A 68 24.89 -16.08 -14.24
N ASP A 69 25.98 -16.49 -13.59
CA ASP A 69 26.85 -17.56 -14.05
C ASP A 69 26.12 -18.91 -14.08
N THR A 70 25.30 -19.18 -13.05
CA THR A 70 24.46 -20.39 -13.01
C THR A 70 23.44 -20.41 -14.14
N LEU A 71 22.76 -19.29 -14.39
CA LEU A 71 21.79 -19.18 -15.49
C LEU A 71 22.47 -19.26 -16.86
N TYR A 72 23.59 -18.58 -17.05
CA TYR A 72 24.37 -18.62 -18.29
C TYR A 72 24.84 -20.04 -18.60
N ALA A 73 25.46 -20.70 -17.62
CA ALA A 73 25.92 -22.08 -17.76
C ALA A 73 24.74 -23.04 -18.03
N GLY A 74 23.63 -22.86 -17.33
CA GLY A 74 22.43 -23.68 -17.51
C GLY A 74 21.80 -23.53 -18.90
N LEU A 75 21.68 -22.30 -19.41
CA LEU A 75 21.07 -22.01 -20.72
C LEU A 75 21.98 -22.42 -21.87
N THR A 76 23.28 -22.15 -21.79
CA THR A 76 24.26 -22.50 -22.84
C THR A 76 24.51 -24.00 -22.95
N ALA A 77 24.31 -24.76 -21.86
CA ALA A 77 24.39 -26.22 -21.87
C ALA A 77 23.19 -26.90 -22.57
N MET A 78 22.12 -26.17 -22.89
CA MET A 78 20.93 -26.77 -23.51
C MET A 78 21.12 -27.00 -25.02
N PRO A 79 20.61 -28.11 -25.58
CA PRO A 79 20.79 -28.44 -26.99
C PRO A 79 20.23 -27.40 -27.98
N TRP A 80 19.16 -26.68 -27.59
CA TRP A 80 18.54 -25.66 -28.42
C TRP A 80 19.44 -24.42 -28.60
N PHE A 81 20.33 -24.13 -27.65
CA PHE A 81 21.19 -22.95 -27.72
C PHE A 81 22.21 -23.10 -28.87
N GLY A 82 22.77 -24.31 -29.03
CA GLY A 82 23.66 -24.62 -30.16
C GLY A 82 22.96 -24.56 -31.52
N GLN A 83 21.68 -24.95 -31.59
CA GLN A 83 20.87 -24.84 -32.81
C GLN A 83 20.56 -23.37 -33.13
N LEU A 84 20.18 -22.60 -32.13
CA LEU A 84 19.89 -21.17 -32.25
C LEU A 84 21.13 -20.38 -32.68
N ALA A 85 22.31 -20.72 -32.16
CA ALA A 85 23.58 -20.12 -32.55
C ALA A 85 23.93 -20.39 -34.02
N ALA A 86 23.55 -21.55 -34.56
CA ALA A 86 23.76 -21.89 -35.96
C ALA A 86 22.74 -21.22 -36.90
N GLU A 87 21.51 -21.01 -36.45
CA GLU A 87 20.41 -20.46 -37.24
C GLU A 87 20.37 -18.92 -37.22
N SER A 88 20.79 -18.28 -36.12
CA SER A 88 20.73 -16.82 -35.95
C SER A 88 21.85 -16.29 -35.04
N PRO A 89 23.03 -15.95 -35.61
CA PRO A 89 24.20 -15.47 -34.86
C PRO A 89 23.95 -14.16 -34.07
N ASP A 90 23.04 -13.32 -34.56
CA ASP A 90 22.70 -12.05 -33.91
C ASP A 90 22.06 -12.25 -32.53
N VAL A 91 21.31 -13.35 -32.35
CA VAL A 91 20.66 -13.69 -31.07
C VAL A 91 21.70 -14.05 -30.01
N VAL A 92 22.79 -14.70 -30.41
CA VAL A 92 23.92 -15.01 -29.51
C VAL A 92 24.57 -13.72 -29.02
N THR A 93 24.76 -12.74 -29.91
CA THR A 93 25.34 -11.44 -29.54
C THR A 93 24.44 -10.67 -28.56
N ALA A 94 23.13 -10.67 -28.80
CA ALA A 94 22.16 -10.06 -27.88
C ALA A 94 22.10 -10.80 -26.53
N PHE A 95 22.23 -12.13 -26.55
CA PHE A 95 22.31 -12.95 -25.33
C PHE A 95 23.55 -12.60 -24.51
N GLU A 96 24.73 -12.55 -25.12
CA GLU A 96 25.97 -12.13 -24.45
C GLU A 96 25.87 -10.71 -23.87
N GLN A 97 25.22 -9.79 -24.59
CA GLN A 97 24.98 -8.43 -24.09
C GLN A 97 24.05 -8.39 -22.88
N LEU A 98 22.97 -9.20 -22.87
CA LEU A 98 22.07 -9.32 -21.72
C LEU A 98 22.81 -9.83 -20.47
N PHE A 99 23.68 -10.83 -20.68
CA PHE A 99 24.51 -11.41 -19.62
C PHE A 99 25.78 -10.61 -19.35
N ALA A 100 26.07 -9.51 -20.04
CA ALA A 100 27.30 -8.74 -19.83
C ALA A 100 27.30 -7.96 -18.51
N ASP A 101 26.13 -7.51 -18.06
CA ASP A 101 25.95 -6.78 -16.80
C ASP A 101 25.33 -7.68 -15.72
N PRO A 102 26.09 -8.05 -14.68
CA PRO A 102 25.61 -8.79 -13.52
C PRO A 102 24.46 -8.10 -12.77
N ALA A 103 24.35 -6.76 -12.86
CA ALA A 103 23.27 -6.02 -12.21
C ALA A 103 21.87 -6.38 -12.74
N ASN A 104 21.78 -6.89 -13.98
CA ASN A 104 20.53 -7.39 -14.56
C ASN A 104 19.96 -8.61 -13.82
N PHE A 105 20.78 -9.28 -13.01
CA PHE A 105 20.42 -10.48 -12.23
C PHE A 105 20.24 -10.18 -10.74
N SER A 106 20.24 -8.90 -10.35
CA SER A 106 19.80 -8.47 -9.03
C SER A 106 18.30 -8.76 -8.88
N LEU A 107 17.94 -9.57 -7.89
CA LEU A 107 16.53 -9.94 -7.65
C LEU A 107 15.77 -8.85 -6.88
N THR A 108 16.49 -7.91 -6.28
CA THR A 108 15.91 -6.81 -5.51
C THR A 108 16.46 -5.46 -6.00
N ALA A 109 15.66 -4.41 -5.83
CA ALA A 109 16.07 -3.05 -6.15
C ALA A 109 17.05 -2.49 -5.11
N ASN A 110 17.79 -1.44 -5.47
CA ASN A 110 18.66 -0.75 -4.52
C ASN A 110 17.82 -0.10 -3.39
N PRO A 111 18.12 -0.36 -2.10
CA PRO A 111 17.34 0.18 -0.97
C PRO A 111 17.34 1.71 -0.89
N LEU A 112 18.29 2.40 -1.53
CA LEU A 112 18.28 3.86 -1.65
C LEU A 112 17.10 4.36 -2.50
N ALA A 113 16.60 3.57 -3.45
CA ALA A 113 15.41 3.91 -4.22
C ALA A 113 14.15 3.90 -3.35
N GLY A 114 14.12 3.09 -2.28
CA GLY A 114 13.03 3.02 -1.31
C GLY A 114 13.07 4.11 -0.22
N ALA A 115 14.21 4.79 -0.02
CA ALA A 115 14.38 5.80 1.02
C ALA A 115 13.35 6.95 0.99
N PRO A 116 12.91 7.48 -0.18
CA PRO A 116 11.82 8.45 -0.23
C PRO A 116 10.51 7.93 0.38
N GLY A 117 10.29 6.61 0.38
CA GLY A 117 9.14 5.94 0.98
C GLY A 117 8.96 6.24 2.47
N ILE A 118 10.05 6.50 3.21
CA ILE A 118 9.99 6.88 4.63
C ILE A 118 9.20 8.18 4.84
N LEU A 119 9.37 9.16 3.93
CA LEU A 119 8.68 10.44 3.98
C LEU A 119 7.36 10.43 3.23
N LEU A 120 7.27 9.66 2.13
CA LEU A 120 6.06 9.57 1.34
C LEU A 120 4.95 8.79 2.05
N THR A 121 5.27 7.72 2.77
CA THR A 121 4.29 6.90 3.51
C THR A 121 3.41 7.72 4.47
N PRO A 122 3.95 8.56 5.39
CA PRO A 122 3.13 9.40 6.26
C PRO A 122 2.35 10.47 5.50
N LEU A 123 2.87 10.99 4.38
CA LEU A 123 2.15 11.97 3.55
C LEU A 123 0.96 11.34 2.83
N VAL A 124 1.15 10.16 2.24
CA VAL A 124 0.07 9.37 1.64
C VAL A 124 -0.96 9.03 2.71
N GLY A 125 -0.52 8.53 3.87
CA GLY A 125 -1.41 8.25 5.00
C GLY A 125 -2.23 9.46 5.45
N LEU A 126 -1.63 10.64 5.51
CA LEU A 126 -2.31 11.89 5.85
C LEU A 126 -3.37 12.27 4.80
N VAL A 127 -3.02 12.23 3.51
CA VAL A 127 -3.94 12.55 2.41
C VAL A 127 -5.08 11.54 2.37
N SER A 128 -4.80 10.25 2.45
CA SER A 128 -5.80 9.18 2.49
C SER A 128 -6.72 9.29 3.69
N TRP A 129 -6.19 9.63 4.88
CA TRP A 129 -7.00 9.87 6.06
C TRP A 129 -7.93 11.08 5.91
N LEU A 130 -7.44 12.19 5.36
CA LEU A 130 -8.25 13.39 5.12
C LEU A 130 -9.38 13.11 4.12
N ILE A 131 -9.06 12.46 3.00
CA ILE A 131 -10.06 12.09 1.98
C ILE A 131 -11.06 11.08 2.55
N GLY A 132 -10.57 9.98 3.12
CA GLY A 132 -11.42 8.91 3.67
C GLY A 132 -12.30 9.40 4.83
N GLY A 133 -11.75 10.20 5.74
CA GLY A 133 -12.49 10.82 6.83
C GLY A 133 -13.54 11.82 6.35
N SER A 134 -13.26 12.57 5.27
CA SER A 134 -14.23 13.48 4.64
C SER A 134 -15.39 12.73 4.01
N VAL A 135 -15.10 11.69 3.23
CA VAL A 135 -16.12 10.85 2.60
C VAL A 135 -16.99 10.18 3.67
N ALA A 136 -16.36 9.61 4.70
CA ALA A 136 -17.07 9.01 5.83
C ALA A 136 -17.94 10.02 6.57
N HIS A 137 -17.47 11.26 6.76
CA HIS A 137 -18.26 12.33 7.37
C HIS A 137 -19.50 12.67 6.54
N ILE A 138 -19.35 12.89 5.24
CA ILE A 138 -20.45 13.24 4.33
C ILE A 138 -21.48 12.12 4.32
N ALA A 139 -21.04 10.87 4.16
CA ALA A 139 -21.91 9.70 4.16
C ALA A 139 -22.64 9.55 5.51
N ALA A 140 -21.93 9.66 6.64
CA ALA A 140 -22.53 9.58 7.97
C ALA A 140 -23.55 10.69 8.24
N ARG A 141 -23.29 11.91 7.75
CA ARG A 141 -24.24 13.04 7.81
C ARG A 141 -25.48 12.79 6.98
N ALA A 142 -25.34 12.22 5.77
CA ALA A 142 -26.48 11.82 4.94
C ALA A 142 -27.33 10.74 5.63
N PHE A 143 -26.69 9.84 6.38
CA PHE A 143 -27.37 8.91 7.29
C PHE A 143 -27.73 9.52 8.64
N GLY A 144 -27.95 10.83 8.76
CA GLY A 144 -28.50 11.47 9.97
C GLY A 144 -27.57 11.53 11.18
N GLY A 145 -26.26 11.36 10.99
CA GLY A 145 -25.28 11.41 12.07
C GLY A 145 -25.09 12.81 12.64
N THR A 146 -24.73 12.94 13.92
CA THR A 146 -24.71 14.24 14.63
C THR A 146 -23.33 14.85 14.85
N ALA A 147 -22.24 14.13 14.51
CA ALA A 147 -20.87 14.61 14.72
C ALA A 147 -20.52 15.82 13.84
N ARG A 148 -19.67 16.70 14.36
CA ARG A 148 -19.00 17.74 13.56
C ARG A 148 -17.83 17.13 12.78
N TYR A 149 -17.44 17.78 11.68
CA TYR A 149 -16.33 17.32 10.84
C TYR A 149 -15.04 17.03 11.62
N GLY A 150 -14.62 17.94 12.50
CA GLY A 150 -13.45 17.74 13.34
C GLY A 150 -13.55 16.54 14.29
N GLN A 151 -14.76 16.22 14.78
CA GLN A 151 -14.98 15.04 15.62
C GLN A 151 -14.87 13.75 14.81
N THR A 152 -15.39 13.75 13.58
CA THR A 152 -15.25 12.62 12.66
C THR A 152 -13.77 12.40 12.33
N LEU A 153 -13.04 13.43 11.92
CA LEU A 153 -11.60 13.34 11.63
C LEU A 153 -10.80 12.88 12.84
N ALA A 154 -11.08 13.43 14.02
CA ALA A 154 -10.41 13.05 15.26
C ALA A 154 -10.56 11.55 15.55
N CYS A 155 -11.76 10.99 15.34
CA CYS A 155 -12.03 9.57 15.55
C CYS A 155 -11.44 8.70 14.44
N THR A 156 -11.60 9.07 13.16
CA THR A 156 -11.07 8.27 12.05
C THR A 156 -9.55 8.25 12.01
N GLY A 157 -8.87 9.25 12.59
CA GLY A 157 -7.41 9.22 12.73
C GLY A 157 -6.89 8.08 13.59
N LEU A 158 -7.70 7.57 14.54
CA LEU A 158 -7.35 6.38 15.30
C LEU A 158 -7.34 5.11 14.45
N ALA A 159 -8.04 5.09 13.30
CA ALA A 159 -7.98 3.97 12.36
C ALA A 159 -6.58 3.79 11.75
N ALA A 160 -5.74 4.83 11.78
CA ALA A 160 -4.32 4.68 11.42
C ALA A 160 -3.60 3.68 12.34
N GLY A 161 -4.09 3.42 13.56
CA GLY A 161 -3.56 2.38 14.43
C GLY A 161 -3.56 0.98 13.80
N ALA A 162 -4.50 0.68 12.89
CA ALA A 162 -4.51 -0.57 12.13
C ALA A 162 -3.25 -0.74 11.25
N ASN A 163 -2.66 0.37 10.78
CA ASN A 163 -1.46 0.34 9.97
C ASN A 163 -0.21 -0.08 10.77
N LEU A 164 -0.27 -0.13 12.11
CA LEU A 164 0.82 -0.73 12.90
C LEU A 164 1.09 -2.19 12.53
N LEU A 165 0.11 -2.91 11.97
CA LEU A 165 0.34 -4.25 11.43
C LEU A 165 1.38 -4.24 10.30
N GLY A 166 1.56 -3.11 9.61
CA GLY A 166 2.62 -2.90 8.62
C GLY A 166 4.03 -2.95 9.20
N LEU A 167 4.22 -2.86 10.52
CA LEU A 167 5.56 -2.97 11.13
C LEU A 167 6.24 -4.32 10.91
N VAL A 168 5.47 -5.36 10.60
CA VAL A 168 6.04 -6.67 10.21
C VAL A 168 6.83 -6.62 8.91
N GLN A 169 6.71 -5.55 8.10
CA GLN A 169 7.56 -5.31 6.93
C GLN A 169 9.05 -5.16 7.30
N ILE A 170 9.40 -5.01 8.59
CA ILE A 170 10.79 -5.14 9.06
C ILE A 170 11.38 -6.51 8.71
N VAL A 171 10.54 -7.55 8.66
CA VAL A 171 10.96 -8.90 8.27
C VAL A 171 11.13 -8.92 6.75
N PRO A 172 12.32 -9.25 6.23
CA PRO A 172 12.54 -9.39 4.79
C PRO A 172 11.54 -10.36 4.18
N TYR A 173 11.05 -10.07 2.99
CA TYR A 173 10.11 -10.93 2.24
C TYR A 173 8.70 -11.03 2.86
N ALA A 174 8.38 -10.26 3.91
CA ALA A 174 7.05 -10.24 4.52
C ALA A 174 5.94 -9.79 3.55
N GLU A 175 6.28 -8.98 2.55
CA GLU A 175 5.33 -8.50 1.55
C GLU A 175 4.89 -9.59 0.56
N GLN A 176 5.69 -10.64 0.39
CA GLN A 176 5.38 -11.74 -0.54
C GLN A 176 4.41 -12.75 0.06
N ILE A 177 4.00 -12.60 1.32
CA ILE A 177 2.92 -13.40 1.92
C ILE A 177 1.61 -13.00 1.23
N PRO A 178 1.04 -13.85 0.34
CA PRO A 178 -0.07 -13.43 -0.51
C PRO A 178 -1.30 -13.09 0.33
N GLY A 179 -1.79 -11.86 0.20
CA GLY A 179 -3.05 -11.39 0.79
C GLY A 179 -3.08 -11.25 2.32
N GLY A 180 -2.22 -11.91 3.09
CA GLY A 180 -2.37 -11.98 4.54
C GLY A 180 -2.25 -10.62 5.23
N LEU A 181 -1.22 -9.85 4.91
CA LEU A 181 -0.91 -8.64 5.65
C LEU A 181 -1.69 -7.41 5.19
N TRP A 182 -1.76 -7.21 3.88
CA TRP A 182 -2.47 -6.08 3.30
C TRP A 182 -3.99 -6.19 3.51
N LEU A 183 -4.58 -7.40 3.38
CA LEU A 183 -6.00 -7.59 3.63
C LEU A 183 -6.33 -7.43 5.11
N SER A 184 -5.50 -7.95 6.02
CA SER A 184 -5.76 -7.83 7.47
C SER A 184 -5.66 -6.38 7.94
N ALA A 185 -4.63 -5.62 7.52
CA ALA A 185 -4.52 -4.20 7.84
C ALA A 185 -5.68 -3.38 7.26
N SER A 186 -6.09 -3.68 6.02
CA SER A 186 -7.22 -2.98 5.35
C SER A 186 -8.56 -3.29 6.02
N LEU A 187 -8.83 -4.56 6.35
CA LEU A 187 -10.04 -4.98 7.05
C LEU A 187 -10.09 -4.38 8.45
N LEU A 188 -8.97 -4.39 9.19
CA LEU A 188 -8.90 -3.79 10.50
C LEU A 188 -9.05 -2.26 10.43
N GLY A 189 -8.47 -1.61 9.42
CA GLY A 189 -8.66 -0.19 9.15
C GLY A 189 -10.11 0.18 8.85
N LEU A 190 -10.83 -0.68 8.11
CA LEU A 190 -12.27 -0.54 7.87
C LEU A 190 -13.09 -0.72 9.15
N LEU A 191 -12.77 -1.73 9.97
CA LEU A 191 -13.43 -1.94 11.25
C LEU A 191 -13.17 -0.78 12.22
N ALA A 192 -11.94 -0.28 12.27
CA ALA A 192 -11.57 0.89 13.06
C ALA A 192 -12.29 2.15 12.59
N SER A 193 -12.44 2.33 11.27
CA SER A 193 -13.24 3.42 10.69
C SER A 193 -14.73 3.27 11.00
N TYR A 194 -15.26 2.04 11.00
CA TYR A 194 -16.62 1.73 11.41
C TYR A 194 -16.87 2.12 12.87
N VAL A 195 -16.00 1.72 13.79
CA VAL A 195 -16.10 2.11 15.21
C VAL A 195 -15.97 3.63 15.35
N ALA A 196 -15.03 4.26 14.62
CA ALA A 196 -14.87 5.70 14.61
C ALA A 196 -16.15 6.44 14.22
N VAL A 197 -16.78 6.07 13.10
CA VAL A 197 -18.00 6.71 12.61
C VAL A 197 -19.17 6.43 13.55
N ARG A 198 -19.31 5.18 14.03
CA ARG A 198 -20.38 4.80 14.97
C ARG A 198 -20.31 5.63 16.25
N GLU A 199 -19.13 5.75 16.85
CA GLU A 199 -18.94 6.47 18.11
C GLU A 199 -18.98 8.00 17.93
N ALA A 200 -18.46 8.50 16.80
CA ALA A 200 -18.53 9.92 16.47
C ALA A 200 -19.97 10.39 16.21
N HIS A 201 -20.73 9.67 15.39
CA HIS A 201 -22.05 10.10 14.93
C HIS A 201 -23.22 9.48 15.71
N GLN A 202 -22.97 8.56 16.64
CA GLN A 202 -23.98 7.82 17.40
C GLN A 202 -25.03 7.14 16.51
N LEU A 203 -24.58 6.63 15.37
CA LEU A 203 -25.43 5.98 14.39
C LEU A 203 -25.74 4.54 14.77
N ALA A 204 -26.89 4.05 14.31
CA ALA A 204 -27.19 2.62 14.35
C ALA A 204 -26.11 1.81 13.60
N PRO A 205 -25.84 0.55 14.00
CA PRO A 205 -24.79 -0.27 13.39
C PRO A 205 -24.87 -0.36 11.86
N TRP A 206 -26.06 -0.60 11.31
CA TRP A 206 -26.26 -0.71 9.86
C TRP A 206 -25.93 0.58 9.08
N ARG A 207 -26.31 1.74 9.62
CA ARG A 207 -26.05 3.04 8.99
C ARG A 207 -24.56 3.38 9.03
N SER A 208 -23.90 3.05 10.14
CA SER A 208 -22.45 3.25 10.31
C SER A 208 -21.65 2.38 9.33
N PHE A 209 -22.11 1.14 9.09
CA PHE A 209 -21.50 0.23 8.13
C PHE A 209 -21.50 0.83 6.71
N TRP A 210 -22.65 1.27 6.20
CA TRP A 210 -22.72 1.89 4.87
C TRP A 210 -21.99 3.21 4.77
N ALA A 211 -22.02 4.03 5.84
CA ALA A 211 -21.29 5.29 5.87
C ALA A 211 -19.78 5.11 5.63
N VAL A 212 -19.20 4.01 6.13
CA VAL A 212 -17.78 3.69 5.93
C VAL A 212 -17.54 2.95 4.62
N LEU A 213 -18.43 2.05 4.22
CA LEU A 213 -18.24 1.19 3.05
C LEU A 213 -18.41 1.94 1.72
N ILE A 214 -19.22 3.00 1.66
CA ILE A 214 -19.47 3.77 0.43
C ILE A 214 -18.18 4.33 -0.17
N GLY A 215 -17.26 4.84 0.65
CA GLY A 215 -16.01 5.43 0.16
C GLY A 215 -15.14 4.43 -0.64
N PRO A 216 -14.73 3.31 -0.01
CA PRO A 216 -14.00 2.25 -0.69
C PRO A 216 -14.74 1.66 -1.90
N LEU A 217 -16.06 1.47 -1.83
CA LEU A 217 -16.84 0.96 -2.97
C LEU A 217 -16.81 1.93 -4.15
N LEU A 218 -17.01 3.23 -3.91
CA LEU A 218 -16.97 4.24 -4.95
C LEU A 218 -15.57 4.36 -5.57
N ALA A 219 -14.53 4.32 -4.74
CA ALA A 219 -13.15 4.27 -5.22
C ALA A 219 -12.89 3.02 -6.09
N GLY A 220 -13.37 1.85 -5.66
CA GLY A 220 -13.26 0.60 -6.43
C GLY A 220 -13.96 0.69 -7.79
N VAL A 221 -15.19 1.21 -7.84
CA VAL A 221 -15.94 1.41 -9.09
C VAL A 221 -15.21 2.37 -10.03
N LEU A 222 -14.65 3.48 -9.51
CA LEU A 222 -13.89 4.43 -10.32
C LEU A 222 -12.60 3.81 -10.89
N ILE A 223 -11.87 3.02 -10.10
CA ILE A 223 -10.66 2.33 -10.55
C ILE A 223 -10.99 1.31 -11.63
N ILE A 224 -12.04 0.50 -11.45
CA ILE A 224 -12.49 -0.46 -12.47
C ILE A 224 -12.90 0.27 -13.75
N GLY A 225 -13.66 1.36 -13.64
CA GLY A 225 -14.06 2.17 -14.78
C GLY A 225 -12.86 2.75 -15.53
N LEU A 226 -11.89 3.32 -14.80
CA LEU A 226 -10.66 3.86 -15.39
C LEU A 226 -9.84 2.76 -16.07
N TYR A 227 -9.69 1.61 -15.43
CA TYR A 227 -8.99 0.46 -16.00
C TYR A 227 -9.63 0.00 -17.30
N CYS A 228 -10.96 -0.13 -17.34
CA CYS A 228 -11.68 -0.44 -18.57
C CYS A 228 -11.39 0.60 -19.66
N CYS A 229 -11.46 1.91 -19.34
CA CYS A 229 -11.15 2.96 -20.31
C CYS A 229 -9.72 2.85 -20.86
N VAL A 230 -8.72 2.62 -20.00
CA VAL A 230 -7.33 2.44 -20.41
C VAL A 230 -7.20 1.23 -21.34
N VAL A 231 -7.73 0.07 -20.94
CA VAL A 231 -7.68 -1.15 -21.76
C VAL A 231 -8.36 -0.93 -23.12
N PHE A 232 -9.52 -0.28 -23.16
CA PHE A 232 -10.21 0.02 -24.42
C PHE A 232 -9.42 0.98 -25.32
N VAL A 233 -8.79 2.02 -24.75
CA VAL A 233 -7.96 2.96 -25.52
C VAL A 233 -6.71 2.28 -26.06
N PHE A 234 -6.02 1.46 -25.26
CA PHE A 234 -4.82 0.74 -25.69
C PHE A 234 -5.12 -0.39 -26.67
N ALA A 235 -6.19 -1.16 -26.45
CA ALA A 235 -6.65 -2.17 -27.41
C ALA A 235 -7.09 -1.54 -28.74
N GLY A 236 -7.77 -0.40 -28.69
CA GLY A 236 -8.11 0.40 -29.86
C GLY A 236 -6.87 0.89 -30.61
N ALA A 237 -5.90 1.45 -29.89
CA ALA A 237 -4.64 1.92 -30.45
C ALA A 237 -3.83 0.79 -31.12
N LEU A 238 -3.77 -0.38 -30.49
CA LEU A 238 -3.10 -1.57 -31.04
C LEU A 238 -3.79 -2.11 -32.30
N SER A 239 -5.13 -2.05 -32.38
CA SER A 239 -5.89 -2.46 -33.57
C SER A 239 -5.81 -1.47 -34.73
N SER A 240 -5.41 -0.22 -34.47
CA SER A 240 -5.28 0.84 -35.49
C SER A 240 -3.89 0.93 -36.13
N PHE A 241 -2.93 0.09 -35.71
CA PHE A 241 -1.71 -0.08 -36.50
C PHE A 241 -2.07 -0.80 -37.80
N PRO A 242 -1.86 -0.20 -38.97
CA PRO A 242 -2.07 -0.89 -40.22
C PRO A 242 -1.13 -2.10 -40.22
N VAL A 243 -1.72 -3.29 -40.38
CA VAL A 243 -0.97 -4.49 -40.78
C VAL A 243 -0.37 -4.16 -42.14
N GLY A 244 0.85 -3.64 -42.12
CA GLY A 244 1.66 -3.39 -43.31
C GLY A 244 1.86 -4.72 -44.03
N GLY A 245 1.52 -4.71 -45.32
CA GLY A 245 1.33 -5.91 -46.12
C GLY A 245 2.57 -6.80 -46.22
N GLY A 246 2.29 -8.09 -46.39
CA GLY A 246 3.29 -9.14 -46.54
C GLY A 246 2.73 -10.36 -47.25
N ARG A 247 2.24 -10.15 -48.48
CA ARG A 247 2.14 -11.04 -49.67
C ARG A 247 0.80 -10.97 -50.38
#